data_AF-A0A3S1MKR8-F1
#
_entry.id   AF-A0A3S1MKR8-F1
#
_cell.length_a   1.000
_cell.length_b   1.000
_cell.length_c   1.000
_cell.angle_alpha   90.00
_cell.angle_beta   90.00
_cell.angle_gamma   90.00
#
_symmetry.space_group_name_H-M   'P 1'
#
loop_
_entity.id
_entity.type
_entity.pdbx_description
1 polymer ?
#
loop_
_entity_poly.entity_id
_entity_poly.type
_entity_poly.pdbx_seq_one_letter_code
_entity_poly.pdbx_strand_id
1 'polypeptide(L)' 'ADNSRHASPWAAKVYQDARKRGCRHPHAVRILARAWLRILWRAWQDGTLYNPDRHPAAAVLLAKG' A
#
# COMPACT_ATOMS: atom_id res chain seq x y z
N ALA A 1 -7.41 -2.91 6.61
CA ALA A 1 -7.09 -1.90 5.58
C ALA A 1 -7.24 -0.47 6.10
N ASP A 2 -8.25 -0.20 6.93
CA ASP A 2 -8.50 1.13 7.50
C ASP A 2 -7.30 1.66 8.33
N ASN A 3 -6.82 0.88 9.30
CA ASN A 3 -5.64 1.23 10.10
C ASN A 3 -4.33 1.26 9.28
N SER A 4 -4.24 0.45 8.23
CA SER A 4 -3.03 0.28 7.42
C SER A 4 -2.63 1.56 6.68
N ARG A 5 -3.60 2.41 6.30
CA ARG A 5 -3.32 3.70 5.64
C ARG A 5 -2.67 4.73 6.58
N HIS A 6 -2.78 4.54 7.89
CA HIS A 6 -2.16 5.42 8.88
C HIS A 6 -0.74 4.95 9.25
N ALA A 7 -0.50 3.64 9.18
CA ALA A 7 0.78 3.03 9.57
C ALA A 7 1.80 2.90 8.42
N SER A 8 1.36 2.98 7.16
CA SER A 8 2.24 2.82 5.99
C SER A 8 2.08 4.00 5.01
N PRO A 9 3.16 4.77 4.75
CA PRO A 9 3.15 5.82 3.74
C PRO A 9 2.72 5.34 2.35
N TRP A 10 3.07 4.10 2.00
CA TRP A 10 2.64 3.47 0.75
C TRP A 10 1.13 3.21 0.74
N ALA A 11 0.58 2.65 1.82
CA ALA A 11 -0.86 2.41 1.93
C ALA A 11 -1.66 3.73 1.92
N ALA A 12 -1.13 4.77 2.56
CA ALA A 12 -1.68 6.12 2.51
C ALA A 12 -1.72 6.64 1.07
N LYS A 13 -0.62 6.49 0.33
CA LYS A 13 -0.53 6.91 -1.07
C LYS A 13 -1.51 6.18 -1.97
N VAL A 14 -1.60 4.85 -1.87
CA VAL A 14 -2.56 4.04 -2.65
C VAL A 14 -4.01 4.45 -2.36
N TYR A 15 -4.34 4.70 -1.08
CA TYR A 15 -5.65 5.19 -0.69
C TYR A 15 -5.94 6.59 -1.26
N GLN A 16 -4.99 7.52 -1.17
CA GLN A 16 -5.16 8.88 -1.68
C GLN A 16 -5.26 8.92 -3.21
N ASP A 17 -4.47 8.11 -3.91
CA ASP A 17 -4.54 8.01 -5.37
C ASP A 17 -5.90 7.44 -5.82
N ALA A 18 -6.48 6.50 -5.06
CA ALA A 18 -7.86 6.04 -5.28
C ALA A 18 -8.90 7.14 -5.02
N ARG A 19 -8.74 7.94 -3.95
CA ARG A 19 -9.64 9.07 -3.65
C ARG A 19 -9.56 10.16 -4.73
N LYS A 20 -8.35 10.48 -5.21
CA LYS A 20 -8.11 11.43 -6.31
C LYS A 20 -8.77 11.01 -7.62
N ARG A 21 -8.87 9.70 -7.88
CA ARG A 21 -9.62 9.16 -9.02
C ARG A 21 -11.15 9.27 -8.89
N GLY A 22 -11.66 9.86 -7.80
CA GLY A 22 -13.09 10.01 -7.54
C GLY A 22 -13.73 8.82 -6.84
N CYS A 23 -12.95 7.81 -6.42
CA CYS A 23 -13.51 6.67 -5.71
C CYS A 23 -14.04 7.10 -4.33
N ARG A 24 -15.28 6.70 -4.01
CA ARG A 24 -15.85 6.84 -2.67
C ARG A 24 -15.04 6.01 -1.66
N HIS A 25 -15.06 6.42 -0.39
CA HIS A 25 -14.25 5.80 0.67
C HIS A 25 -14.31 4.26 0.70
N PRO A 26 -15.48 3.58 0.65
CA PRO A 26 -15.54 2.11 0.63
C PRO A 26 -14.83 1.49 -0.58
N HIS A 27 -14.91 2.15 -1.74
CA HIS A 27 -14.25 1.69 -2.95
C HIS A 27 -12.73 1.88 -2.86
N ALA A 28 -12.26 3.02 -2.35
CA ALA A 28 -10.85 3.28 -2.12
C ALA A 28 -10.23 2.27 -1.12
N VAL A 29 -10.96 1.92 -0.05
CA VAL A 29 -10.52 0.90 0.91
C VAL A 29 -10.42 -0.49 0.26
N ARG A 30 -11.34 -0.87 -0.64
CA ARG A 30 -11.26 -2.15 -1.38
C ARG A 30 -10.06 -2.19 -2.34
N ILE A 31 -9.75 -1.08 -3.00
CA ILE A 31 -8.55 -0.97 -3.84
C ILE A 31 -7.30 -1.20 -2.99
N LEU A 32 -7.21 -0.54 -1.83
CA LEU A 32 -6.10 -0.72 -0.91
C LEU A 32 -6.00 -2.17 -0.40
N ALA A 33 -7.12 -2.78 0.00
CA ALA A 33 -7.15 -4.17 0.47
C ALA A 33 -6.67 -5.15 -0.61
N ARG A 34 -7.09 -4.96 -1.87
CA ARG A 34 -6.61 -5.77 -3.01
C ARG A 34 -5.11 -5.60 -3.25
N ALA A 35 -4.57 -4.40 -3.08
CA ALA A 35 -3.15 -4.16 -3.22
C ALA A 35 -2.34 -4.91 -2.15
N TRP A 36 -2.80 -4.86 -0.88
CA TRP A 36 -2.21 -5.64 0.21
C TRP A 36 -2.28 -7.15 -0.02
N LEU A 37 -3.42 -7.66 -0.49
CA LEU A 37 -3.58 -9.09 -0.75
C LEU A 37 -2.54 -9.61 -1.75
N ARG A 38 -2.24 -8.85 -2.80
CA ARG A 38 -1.22 -9.22 -3.79
C ARG A 38 0.19 -9.22 -3.21
N ILE A 39 0.51 -8.23 -2.38
CA ILE A 39 1.81 -8.15 -1.70
C ILE A 39 2.00 -9.33 -0.77
N LEU A 40 1.00 -9.63 0.07
CA LEU A 40 1.06 -10.77 0.98
C LEU A 40 1.14 -12.09 0.24
N TRP A 41 0.39 -12.24 -0.87
CA TRP A 41 0.46 -13.44 -1.70
C TRP A 41 1.83 -13.63 -2.35
N ARG A 42 2.46 -12.56 -2.85
CA ARG A 42 3.84 -12.66 -3.36
C ARG A 42 4.88 -12.91 -2.28
N ALA A 43 4.77 -12.21 -1.14
CA ALA A 43 5.66 -12.47 0.00
C ALA A 43 5.58 -13.93 0.47
N TRP A 44 4.38 -14.50 0.48
CA TRP A 44 4.17 -15.91 0.79
C TRP A 44 4.82 -16.85 -0.23
N GLN A 45 4.66 -16.57 -1.52
CA GLN A 45 5.24 -17.43 -2.57
C GLN A 45 6.76 -17.33 -2.68
N ASP A 46 7.31 -16.14 -2.47
CA ASP A 46 8.75 -15.89 -2.56
C ASP A 46 9.47 -16.27 -1.26
N GLY A 47 8.75 -16.77 -0.24
CA GLY A 47 9.29 -17.13 1.07
C GLY A 47 9.99 -15.97 1.79
N THR A 48 9.76 -14.73 1.36
CA THR A 48 10.47 -13.54 1.83
C THR A 48 9.52 -12.70 2.67
N LEU A 49 9.95 -12.33 3.87
CA LEU A 49 9.20 -11.40 4.71
C LEU A 49 9.00 -10.07 3.98
N TYR A 50 7.86 -9.41 4.21
CA TYR A 50 7.54 -8.10 3.66
C TYR A 50 8.70 -7.13 3.88
N ASN A 51 9.40 -6.78 2.81
CA ASN A 51 10.51 -5.83 2.82
C ASN A 51 10.04 -4.50 2.21
N PRO A 52 9.84 -3.43 3.02
CA PRO A 52 9.43 -2.12 2.51
C PRO A 52 10.44 -1.51 1.52
N ASP A 53 11.70 -1.94 1.53
CA ASP A 53 12.76 -1.44 0.64
C ASP A 53 12.64 -1.95 -0.81
N ARG A 54 11.89 -3.03 -1.05
CA ARG A 54 11.63 -3.54 -2.41
C ARG A 54 10.53 -2.77 -3.15
N HIS A 55 9.88 -1.82 -2.50
CA HIS A 55 8.97 -0.90 -3.17
C HIS A 55 9.70 0.39 -3.55
N PRO A 56 10.05 0.62 -4.82
CA PRO A 56 10.73 1.86 -5.24
C PRO A 56 9.91 3.13 -4.93
N ALA A 57 8.59 3.01 -4.81
CA ALA A 57 7.71 4.09 -4.37
C ALA A 57 7.80 4.42 -2.86
N ALA A 58 8.26 3.48 -2.03
CA ALA A 58 8.51 3.68 -0.60
C ALA A 58 9.93 4.22 -0.35
N ALA A 59 10.93 3.76 -1.13
CA ALA A 59 12.31 4.25 -1.04
C ALA A 59 12.42 5.77 -1.33
N VAL A 60 11.66 6.29 -2.29
CA VAL A 60 11.63 7.74 -2.61
C VAL A 60 11.02 8.59 -1.47
N LEU A 61 10.17 8.00 -0.61
CA LEU A 61 9.55 8.71 0.52
C LEU A 61 10.42 8.66 1.79
N LEU A 62 11.28 7.65 1.95
CA LEU A 62 12.23 7.55 3.06
C LEU A 62 13.46 8.46 2.86
N ALA A 63 13.85 8.76 1.62
CA ALA A 63 14.98 9.66 1.32
C ALA A 63 14.70 11.16 1.53
N LYS A 64 13.51 11.53 2.05
CA LYS A 64 13.10 12.92 2.34
C LYS A 64 12.83 13.19 3.83
N GLY A 65 13.32 12.34 4.73
CA GLY A 65 13.27 12.55 6.18
C GLY A 65 14.66 12.77 6.74
#